data_AF-A0AAV5W650-F1
#
_entry.id   AF-A0AAV5W650-F1
#
_cell.length_a   1.000
_cell.length_b   1.000
_cell.length_c   1.000
_cell.angle_alpha   90.00
_cell.angle_beta   90.00
_cell.angle_gamma   90.00
#
_symmetry.space_group_name_H-M   'P 1'
#
loop_
_entity.id
_entity.type
_entity.pdbx_description
1 polymer ?
#
loop_
_entity_poly.entity_id
_entity_poly.type
_entity_poly.pdbx_seq_one_letter_code
_entity_poly.pdbx_strand_id
1 'polypeptide(L)'
;MRTTTLLNLVYSIPGMIAYLLTIIAIVKLRKKLSPSFTAIYLITAFVNLATHINTWIMYRLRLEPVFFFYYQWMMQPEMEFFKWPAKADFVFNATIGMYDIASNPNTSVIPVMISMLVFGAVMLIICSIMSVCMNVLIS
;
A
#
# COMPACT_ATOMS: atom_id res chain seq x y z
N MET A 1 8.93 -4.45 -21.39
CA MET A 1 8.55 -3.86 -20.08
C MET A 1 9.83 -3.41 -19.39
N ARG A 2 9.92 -2.17 -18.85
CA ARG A 2 11.14 -1.72 -18.15
C ARG A 2 11.37 -2.60 -16.92
N THR A 3 12.62 -2.99 -16.64
CA THR A 3 13.00 -3.86 -15.50
C THR A 3 12.51 -3.32 -14.16
N THR A 4 12.51 -2.00 -14.01
CA THR A 4 11.96 -1.30 -12.84
C THR A 4 10.46 -1.54 -12.68
N THR A 5 9.67 -1.57 -13.75
CA THR A 5 8.23 -1.84 -13.67
C THR A 5 7.96 -3.27 -13.19
N LEU A 6 8.73 -4.24 -13.67
CA LEU A 6 8.60 -5.65 -13.27
C LEU A 6 8.93 -5.84 -11.79
N LEU A 7 10.07 -5.32 -11.32
CA LEU A 7 10.47 -5.40 -9.91
C LEU A 7 9.38 -4.82 -9.00
N ASN A 8 8.86 -3.64 -9.35
CA ASN A 8 7.84 -2.99 -8.54
C ASN A 8 6.49 -3.74 -8.53
N LEU A 9 6.14 -4.44 -9.61
CA LEU A 9 4.97 -5.32 -9.62
C LEU A 9 5.16 -6.51 -8.65
N VAL A 10 6.35 -7.14 -8.70
CA VAL A 10 6.71 -8.26 -7.85
C VAL A 10 6.70 -7.90 -6.36
N TYR A 11 7.00 -6.64 -5.99
CA TYR A 11 6.86 -6.19 -4.60
C TYR A 11 5.43 -5.78 -4.22
N SER A 12 4.65 -5.23 -5.16
CA SER A 12 3.31 -4.69 -4.86
C SER A 12 2.28 -5.78 -4.60
N ILE A 13 2.28 -6.85 -5.40
CA ILE A 13 1.28 -7.91 -5.34
C ILE A 13 1.38 -8.68 -4.01
N PRO A 14 2.56 -9.18 -3.59
CA PRO A 14 2.70 -9.85 -2.30
C PRO A 14 2.32 -8.95 -1.12
N GLY A 15 2.64 -7.65 -1.17
CA GLY A 15 2.25 -6.70 -0.12
C GLY A 15 0.73 -6.56 0.01
N MET A 16 0.02 -6.49 -1.11
CA MET A 16 -1.45 -6.44 -1.12
C MET A 16 -2.06 -7.73 -0.55
N ILE A 17 -1.54 -8.89 -0.96
CA ILE A 17 -1.94 -10.19 -0.42
C ILE A 17 -1.69 -10.23 1.09
N ALA A 18 -0.54 -9.74 1.56
CA ALA A 18 -0.19 -9.74 2.97
C ALA A 18 -1.18 -8.93 3.83
N TYR A 19 -1.58 -7.73 3.37
CA TYR A 19 -2.59 -6.93 4.05
C TYR A 19 -3.97 -7.60 4.05
N LEU A 20 -4.40 -8.20 2.94
CA LEU A 20 -5.67 -8.94 2.88
C LEU A 20 -5.69 -10.10 3.87
N LEU A 21 -4.60 -10.89 3.92
CA LEU A 21 -4.46 -11.98 4.88
C LEU A 21 -4.45 -11.47 6.33
N THR A 22 -3.86 -10.30 6.59
CA THR A 22 -3.86 -9.67 7.93
C THR A 22 -5.27 -9.32 8.36
N ILE A 23 -6.05 -8.69 7.48
CA ILE A 23 -7.45 -8.34 7.73
C ILE A 23 -8.26 -9.62 8.01
N ILE A 24 -8.12 -10.65 7.18
CA ILE A 24 -8.80 -11.94 7.38
C ILE A 24 -8.42 -12.57 8.71
N ALA A 25 -7.13 -12.56 9.08
CA ALA A 25 -6.63 -13.11 10.33
C ALA A 25 -7.22 -12.37 11.55
N ILE A 26 -7.20 -11.03 11.55
CA ILE A 26 -7.77 -10.20 12.63
C ILE A 26 -9.27 -10.47 12.76
N VAL A 27 -10.02 -10.52 11.64
CA VAL A 27 -11.47 -10.79 11.66
C VAL A 27 -11.77 -12.18 12.23
N LYS A 28 -10.95 -13.19 11.96
CA LYS A 28 -11.11 -14.53 12.56
C LYS A 28 -10.77 -14.53 14.05
N LEU A 29 -9.74 -13.79 14.46
CA LEU A 29 -9.29 -13.69 15.85
C LEU A 29 -10.15 -12.75 16.72
N ARG A 30 -11.05 -11.95 16.14
CA ARG A 30 -11.88 -10.95 16.85
C ARG A 30 -12.66 -11.48 18.05
N LYS A 31 -13.03 -12.77 18.06
CA LYS A 31 -13.76 -13.39 19.17
C LYS A 31 -12.87 -13.67 20.38
N LYS A 32 -11.55 -13.78 20.17
CA LYS A 32 -10.55 -14.08 21.19
C LYS A 32 -9.80 -12.82 21.66
N LEU A 33 -9.90 -11.71 20.94
CA LEU A 33 -9.21 -10.45 21.23
C LEU A 33 -10.17 -9.41 21.80
N SER A 34 -9.63 -8.40 22.49
CA SER A 34 -10.46 -7.30 22.96
C SER A 34 -11.03 -6.49 21.77
N PRO A 35 -12.26 -5.94 21.88
CA PRO A 35 -12.87 -5.18 20.78
C PRO A 35 -12.03 -3.98 20.33
N SER A 36 -11.47 -3.23 21.29
CA SER A 36 -10.63 -2.06 21.00
C SER A 36 -9.35 -2.44 20.27
N PHE A 37 -8.68 -3.53 20.68
CA PHE A 37 -7.48 -4.02 20.01
C PHE A 37 -7.79 -4.45 18.58
N THR A 38 -8.88 -5.20 18.39
CA THR A 38 -9.33 -5.64 17.08
C THR A 38 -9.62 -4.43 16.17
N ALA A 39 -10.30 -3.41 16.68
CA ALA A 39 -10.63 -2.21 15.93
C ALA A 39 -9.37 -1.46 15.47
N ILE A 40 -8.41 -1.22 16.36
CA ILE A 40 -7.14 -0.54 16.04
C ILE A 40 -6.38 -1.29 14.95
N TYR A 41 -6.22 -2.61 15.10
CA TYR A 41 -5.50 -3.43 14.13
C TYR A 41 -6.21 -3.50 12.78
N LEU A 42 -7.54 -3.61 12.78
CA LEU A 42 -8.33 -3.65 11.55
C LEU A 42 -8.28 -2.31 10.80
N ILE A 43 -8.46 -1.19 11.50
CA ILE A 43 -8.34 0.15 10.93
C ILE A 43 -6.93 0.36 10.37
N THR A 44 -5.90 -0.01 11.13
CA THR A 44 -4.51 0.11 10.69
C THR A 44 -4.24 -0.72 9.43
N ALA A 45 -4.67 -1.98 9.39
CA ALA A 45 -4.49 -2.84 8.23
C ALA A 45 -5.26 -2.31 7.00
N PHE A 46 -6.47 -1.79 7.21
CA PHE A 46 -7.29 -1.22 6.14
C PHE A 46 -6.70 0.08 5.58
N VAL A 47 -6.30 1.02 6.43
CA VAL A 47 -5.65 2.28 6.02
C VAL A 47 -4.38 1.97 5.24
N ASN A 48 -3.56 1.03 5.71
CA ASN A 48 -2.34 0.66 4.99
C ASN A 48 -2.63 0.01 3.63
N LEU A 49 -3.63 -0.87 3.53
CA LEU A 49 -4.05 -1.44 2.25
C LEU A 49 -4.55 -0.35 1.29
N ALA A 50 -5.37 0.59 1.78
CA ALA A 50 -5.87 1.71 0.98
C ALA A 50 -4.72 2.60 0.49
N THR A 51 -3.76 2.94 1.36
CA THR A 51 -2.58 3.73 0.99
C THR A 51 -1.71 2.98 -0.03
N HIS A 52 -1.55 1.66 0.12
CA HIS A 52 -0.81 0.82 -0.83
C HIS A 52 -1.50 0.78 -2.19
N ILE A 53 -2.82 0.61 -2.23
CA ILE A 53 -3.61 0.64 -3.48
C ILE A 53 -3.53 2.02 -4.13
N ASN A 54 -3.73 3.10 -3.38
CA ASN A 54 -3.61 4.48 -3.88
C ASN A 54 -2.24 4.72 -4.52
N THR A 55 -1.17 4.36 -3.80
CA THR A 55 0.22 4.45 -4.29
C THR A 55 0.38 3.61 -5.56
N TRP A 56 -0.13 2.37 -5.57
CA TRP A 56 -0.03 1.49 -6.71
C TRP A 56 -0.73 2.03 -7.95
N ILE A 57 -1.98 2.50 -7.83
CA ILE A 57 -2.74 3.09 -8.95
C ILE A 57 -2.02 4.37 -9.45
N MET A 58 -1.67 5.29 -8.55
CA MET A 58 -1.06 6.58 -8.91
C MET A 58 0.28 6.42 -9.62
N TYR A 59 1.12 5.47 -9.20
CA TYR A 59 2.44 5.28 -9.79
C TYR A 59 2.49 4.30 -10.96
N ARG A 60 1.66 3.25 -10.97
CA ARG A 60 1.79 2.17 -11.94
C ARG A 60 0.75 2.23 -13.01
N LEU A 61 -0.51 2.42 -12.62
CA LEU A 61 -1.62 2.42 -13.58
C LEU A 61 -1.81 3.77 -14.27
N ARG A 62 -1.00 4.80 -13.96
CA ARG A 62 -1.05 6.10 -14.66
C ARG A 62 -0.83 6.02 -16.17
N LEU A 63 -0.12 4.99 -16.65
CA LEU A 63 0.13 4.76 -18.07
C LEU A 63 -1.03 4.05 -18.77
N GLU A 64 -1.94 3.46 -18.00
CA GLU A 64 -3.11 2.77 -18.52
C GLU A 64 -4.25 3.78 -18.74
N PRO A 65 -4.77 3.92 -19.98
CA PRO A 65 -5.80 4.93 -20.29
C PRO A 65 -7.04 4.85 -19.38
N VAL A 66 -7.42 3.63 -18.99
CA VAL A 66 -8.58 3.37 -18.12
C VAL A 66 -8.42 3.99 -16.73
N PHE A 67 -7.20 4.14 -16.23
CA PHE A 67 -6.91 4.68 -14.90
C PHE A 67 -6.41 6.12 -14.93
N PHE A 68 -6.31 6.73 -16.11
CA PHE A 68 -5.80 8.09 -16.25
C PHE A 68 -6.69 9.13 -15.56
N PHE A 69 -8.01 8.92 -15.51
CA PHE A 69 -8.94 9.79 -14.78
C PHE A 69 -8.56 9.90 -13.29
N TYR A 70 -8.16 8.79 -12.67
CA TYR A 70 -7.78 8.74 -11.26
C TYR A 70 -6.52 9.55 -11.02
N TYR A 71 -5.55 9.45 -11.93
CA TYR A 71 -4.36 10.25 -11.90
C TYR A 71 -4.66 11.75 -12.01
N GLN A 72 -5.50 12.16 -12.97
CA GLN A 72 -5.90 13.57 -13.14
C GLN A 72 -6.61 14.12 -11.90
N TRP A 73 -7.51 13.34 -11.33
CA TRP A 73 -8.21 13.66 -10.09
C TRP A 73 -7.23 13.82 -8.91
N MET A 74 -6.29 12.89 -8.77
CA MET A 74 -5.26 12.94 -7.72
C MET A 74 -4.31 14.12 -7.87
N MET A 75 -4.11 14.67 -9.08
CA MET A 75 -3.23 15.83 -9.27
C MET A 75 -3.84 17.15 -8.81
N GLN A 76 -5.15 17.22 -8.59
CA GLN A 76 -5.84 18.42 -8.14
C GLN A 76 -5.30 18.95 -6.78
N PRO A 77 -5.28 20.28 -6.55
CA PRO A 77 -4.77 20.85 -5.29
C PRO A 77 -5.51 20.35 -4.05
N GLU A 78 -6.81 20.08 -4.17
CA GLU A 78 -7.66 19.57 -3.10
C GLU A 78 -7.23 18.18 -2.61
N MET A 79 -6.46 17.45 -3.43
CA MET A 79 -6.01 16.08 -3.15
C MET A 79 -4.60 15.99 -2.56
N GLU A 80 -3.97 17.11 -2.20
CA GLU A 80 -2.61 17.10 -1.65
C GLU A 80 -2.45 16.19 -0.43
N PHE A 81 -3.45 16.13 0.44
CA PHE A 81 -3.44 15.24 1.60
C PHE A 81 -3.33 13.76 1.20
N PHE A 82 -4.05 13.36 0.15
CA PHE A 82 -4.09 11.98 -0.33
C PHE A 82 -2.87 11.57 -1.17
N LYS A 83 -2.02 12.53 -1.56
CA LYS A 83 -0.72 12.25 -2.20
C LYS A 83 0.31 11.72 -1.19
N TRP A 84 0.12 11.95 0.11
CA TRP A 84 1.00 11.44 1.16
C TRP A 84 0.79 9.93 1.39
N PRO A 85 1.85 9.12 1.64
CA PRO A 85 3.26 9.48 1.88
C PRO A 85 4.10 9.67 0.62
N ALA A 86 3.55 9.42 -0.55
CA ALA A 86 4.31 9.36 -1.78
C ALA A 86 4.27 10.72 -2.49
N LYS A 87 5.02 11.68 -1.96
CA LYS A 87 5.30 12.95 -2.64
C LYS A 87 6.28 12.71 -3.79
N ALA A 88 5.80 12.18 -4.90
CA ALA A 88 6.54 12.29 -6.14
C ALA A 88 6.06 13.54 -6.87
N ASP A 89 7.01 14.36 -7.30
CA ASP A 89 6.73 15.43 -8.24
C ASP A 89 6.50 14.80 -9.61
N PHE A 90 5.43 15.22 -10.29
CA PHE A 90 5.14 14.76 -11.65
C PHE A 90 5.29 15.93 -12.61
N VAL A 91 6.04 15.72 -13.70
CA VAL A 91 6.27 16.73 -14.73
C VAL A 91 5.64 16.25 -16.03
N PHE A 92 4.80 17.09 -16.63
CA PHE A 92 4.22 16.79 -17.93
C PHE A 92 5.32 16.78 -19.00
N ASN A 93 5.51 15.64 -19.67
CA ASN A 93 6.43 15.54 -20.78
C ASN A 93 5.64 15.64 -22.09
N ALA A 94 5.71 16.83 -22.71
CA ALA A 94 4.99 17.16 -23.93
C ALA A 94 5.38 16.26 -25.12
N THR A 95 6.59 15.70 -25.13
CA THR A 95 7.09 14.84 -26.21
C THR A 95 6.38 13.48 -26.25
N ILE A 96 6.03 12.95 -25.08
CA ILE A 96 5.33 11.66 -24.95
C ILE A 96 3.84 11.84 -24.64
N GLY A 97 3.37 13.07 -24.44
CA GLY A 97 1.97 13.36 -24.07
C GLY A 97 1.58 12.75 -22.72
N MET A 98 2.55 12.54 -21.82
CA MET A 98 2.35 11.82 -20.56
C MET A 98 3.10 12.52 -19.43
N TYR A 99 2.55 12.44 -18.21
CA TYR A 99 3.26 12.87 -17.02
C TYR A 99 4.29 11.83 -16.59
N ASP A 100 5.56 12.25 -16.51
CA ASP A 100 6.61 11.43 -15.93
C ASP A 100 6.80 11.78 -14.45
N ILE A 101 7.30 10.82 -13.67
CA ILE A 101 7.79 11.13 -12.33
C ILE A 101 9.01 12.00 -12.57
N ALA A 102 8.98 13.26 -12.12
CA ALA A 102 10.19 14.05 -12.06
C ALA A 102 11.17 13.24 -11.21
N SER A 103 12.28 12.85 -11.81
CA SER A 103 13.38 12.22 -11.10
C SER A 103 14.01 13.28 -10.21
N ASN A 104 13.30 13.71 -9.18
CA ASN A 104 13.88 14.45 -8.09
C ASN A 104 14.82 13.45 -7.41
N PRO A 105 16.15 13.68 -7.48
CA PRO A 105 17.13 12.72 -6.97
C PRO A 105 16.98 12.46 -5.46
N ASN A 106 16.21 13.31 -4.76
CA ASN A 106 15.95 13.21 -3.34
C ASN A 106 14.69 12.40 -2.99
N THR A 107 13.86 12.03 -3.97
CA THR A 107 12.59 11.31 -3.75
C THR A 107 12.56 9.98 -4.49
N SER A 108 13.05 8.94 -3.82
CA SER A 108 12.95 7.56 -4.32
C SER A 108 11.60 6.96 -3.94
N VAL A 109 10.86 6.47 -4.94
CA VAL A 109 9.56 5.77 -4.77
C VAL A 109 9.75 4.35 -4.23
N ILE A 110 10.95 3.78 -4.40
CA ILE A 110 11.29 2.40 -4.00
C ILE A 110 11.24 2.20 -2.47
N PRO A 111 11.85 3.05 -1.63
CA PRO A 111 11.75 2.98 -0.17
C PRO A 111 10.31 2.96 0.35
N VAL A 112 9.40 3.74 -0.25
CA VAL A 112 8.00 3.80 0.18
C VAL A 112 7.33 2.44 -0.01
N MET A 113 7.50 1.81 -1.19
CA MET A 113 6.91 0.51 -1.48
C MET A 113 7.50 -0.61 -0.61
N ILE A 114 8.82 -0.57 -0.35
CA ILE A 114 9.47 -1.52 0.56
C ILE A 114 8.93 -1.34 1.98
N SER A 115 8.78 -0.11 2.47
CA SER A 115 8.27 0.15 3.81
C SER A 115 6.84 -0.38 4.01
N MET A 116 5.97 -0.25 3.00
CA MET A 116 4.62 -0.80 3.02
C MET A 116 4.62 -2.33 3.05
N LEU A 117 5.42 -2.98 2.20
CA LEU A 117 5.56 -4.43 2.22
C LEU A 117 6.05 -4.95 3.58
N VAL A 118 7.09 -4.33 4.14
CA VAL A 118 7.68 -4.70 5.43
C VAL A 118 6.64 -4.55 6.54
N PHE A 119 5.87 -3.46 6.53
CA PHE A 119 4.83 -3.24 7.53
C PHE A 119 3.73 -4.32 7.47
N GLY A 120 3.24 -4.65 6.26
CA GLY A 120 2.28 -5.73 6.07
C GLY A 120 2.80 -7.09 6.55
N ALA A 121 4.05 -7.42 6.25
CA ALA A 121 4.70 -8.65 6.69
C ALA A 121 4.84 -8.72 8.22
N VAL A 122 5.27 -7.63 8.87
CA VAL A 122 5.39 -7.56 10.33
C VAL A 122 4.02 -7.76 11.00
N MET A 123 2.97 -7.10 10.49
CA MET A 123 1.62 -7.27 11.03
C MET A 123 1.12 -8.71 10.90
N LEU A 124 1.39 -9.40 9.80
CA LEU A 124 1.09 -10.82 9.62
C LEU A 124 1.83 -11.71 10.62
N ILE A 125 3.11 -11.46 10.84
CA ILE A 125 3.93 -12.21 11.80
C ILE A 125 3.34 -12.05 13.20
N ILE A 126 3.01 -10.82 13.60
CA ILE A 126 2.36 -10.55 14.90
C ILE A 126 1.03 -11.31 15.01
N CYS A 127 0.18 -11.24 13.99
CA CYS A 127 -1.09 -11.98 13.98
C CYS A 127 -0.88 -13.49 14.09
N SER A 128 0.16 -14.03 13.45
CA SER A 128 0.51 -15.45 13.49
C SER A 128 0.98 -15.88 14.88
N ILE A 129 1.89 -15.11 15.49
CA ILE A 129 2.37 -15.34 16.87
C ILE A 129 1.19 -15.31 17.83
N MET A 130 0.35 -14.28 17.76
CA MET A 130 -0.85 -14.17 18.60
C MET A 130 -1.79 -15.36 18.43
N SER A 131 -2.00 -15.83 17.20
CA SER A 131 -2.82 -17.01 16.95
C SER A 131 -2.25 -18.27 17.61
N VAL A 132 -0.94 -18.46 17.60
CA VAL A 132 -0.29 -19.61 18.25
C VAL A 132 -0.37 -19.49 19.78
N CYS A 133 0.02 -18.34 20.34
CA CYS A 133 -0.03 -18.10 21.79
C CYS A 133 -1.44 -18.31 22.35
N MET A 134 -2.47 -17.82 21.67
CA MET A 134 -3.86 -17.97 22.09
C MET A 134 -4.39 -19.40 21.97
N ASN A 135 -3.83 -20.24 21.09
CA ASN A 135 -4.21 -21.64 21.00
C ASN A 135 -3.54 -22.47 22.10
N VAL A 136 -2.30 -22.14 22.49
CA VAL A 136 -1.60 -22.80 23.60
C VAL A 136 -2.20 -22.44 24.96
N LEU A 137 -2.66 -21.20 25.16
CA LEU A 137 -3.23 -20.75 26.44
C LEU A 137 -4.62 -21.32 26.74
N ILE A 138 -5.30 -21.88 25.74
CA ILE A 138 -6.68 -22.39 25.84
C ILE A 138 -6.72 -23.93 25.84
N SER A 139 -5.61 -24.61 25.52
CA SER A 139 -5.47 -26.08 25.61
C SER A 139 -4.97 -26.50 26.97
#